data_AF-A0A7Y3A1P9-F1
#
_entry.id   AF-A0A7Y3A1P9-F1
#
_cell.length_a   1.000
_cell.length_b   1.000
_cell.length_c   1.000
_cell.angle_alpha   90.00
_cell.angle_beta   90.00
_cell.angle_gamma   90.00
#
_symmetry.space_group_name_H-M   'P 1'
#
loop_
_entity.id
_entity.type
_entity.pdbx_description
1 polymer ?
#
loop_
_entity_poly.entity_id
_entity_poly.type
_entity_poly.pdbx_seq_one_letter_code
_entity_poly.pdbx_strand_id
1 'polypeptide(L)'
;MEHSSTFPIKLNELDQLREEATSYIKSVQWEQGQRARNREKEDTDDSILLYLSRAKGGNGNIDVVSVSKTILALKKRLLPESVAIPLNLNHALYALQEGITLGIWIKDSYADSSGLSSLVEKRDVLDQSGKRQYESKMHTATAFMLFSIAYKILHDLNPYASDDLSVMKNKFAGIPEVSVMTPLKGISCCLFYYDKYLSHPEIVLSDQDVIDFTVVFFEALIDEIQLRKGSLEYTDTITDRTYKLENSDFAVAGWSNVFAGAAKSVEFNQIQFEQIVGNRDAKHFARRLTERLLSYDFNEKKNPFQELGGFMPVFMGYGIPGTGKSMLIAAIATRLREHCSHLNIPFLFHPMPDTLI
;
A
#
# COMPACT_ATOMS: atom_id res chain seq x y z
N MET A 1 -11.79 -19.39 -17.09
CA MET A 1 -10.75 -19.24 -16.04
C MET A 1 -9.46 -19.68 -16.68
N GLU A 2 -8.73 -18.75 -17.30
CA GLU A 2 -7.42 -19.07 -17.86
C GLU A 2 -6.48 -19.36 -16.70
N HIS A 3 -5.81 -20.51 -16.74
CA HIS A 3 -4.84 -20.91 -15.74
C HIS A 3 -3.64 -19.96 -15.80
N SER A 4 -3.53 -19.01 -14.86
CA SER A 4 -2.27 -18.29 -14.66
C SER A 4 -1.21 -19.30 -14.24
N SER A 5 -0.13 -19.38 -15.02
CA SER A 5 1.00 -20.25 -14.69
C SER A 5 1.64 -19.76 -13.39
N THR A 6 1.68 -20.63 -12.38
CA THR A 6 2.32 -20.34 -11.09
C THR A 6 3.81 -20.67 -11.17
N PHE A 7 4.67 -19.69 -10.87
CA PHE A 7 6.12 -19.82 -10.87
C PHE A 7 6.65 -19.79 -9.42
N PRO A 8 7.44 -20.80 -9.00
CA PRO A 8 8.01 -20.81 -7.66
C PRO A 8 9.19 -19.83 -7.56
N ILE A 9 9.26 -19.07 -6.47
CA ILE A 9 10.42 -18.26 -6.07
C ILE A 9 11.26 -19.10 -5.11
N LYS A 10 12.47 -19.48 -5.54
CA LYS A 10 13.34 -20.34 -4.73
C LYS A 10 14.11 -19.53 -3.69
N LEU A 11 14.16 -20.04 -2.46
CA LEU A 11 14.89 -19.35 -1.37
C LEU A 11 16.39 -19.21 -1.67
N ASN A 12 17.00 -20.23 -2.29
CA ASN A 12 18.42 -20.18 -2.66
C ASN A 12 18.75 -19.06 -3.65
N GLU A 13 17.82 -18.69 -4.53
CA GLU A 13 18.00 -17.60 -5.49
C GLU A 13 17.91 -16.24 -4.77
N LEU A 14 17.01 -16.12 -3.78
CA LEU A 14 16.92 -14.92 -2.94
C LEU A 14 18.16 -14.72 -2.06
N ASP A 15 18.73 -15.79 -1.52
CA ASP A 15 19.93 -15.71 -0.68
C ASP A 15 21.13 -15.08 -1.41
N GLN A 16 21.26 -15.34 -2.72
CA GLN A 16 22.31 -14.73 -3.55
C GLN A 16 22.09 -13.22 -3.75
N LEU A 17 20.83 -12.78 -3.76
CA LEU A 17 20.45 -11.37 -3.97
C LEU A 17 20.41 -10.55 -2.66
N ARG A 18 20.52 -11.18 -1.50
CA ARG A 18 20.51 -10.50 -0.18
C ARG A 18 21.70 -9.56 0.01
N GLU A 19 22.87 -9.91 -0.51
CA GLU A 19 24.06 -9.05 -0.43
C GLU A 19 23.86 -7.76 -1.24
N GLU A 20 23.30 -7.88 -2.45
CA GLU A 20 22.95 -6.75 -3.30
C GLU A 20 21.92 -5.86 -2.62
N ALA A 21 20.84 -6.43 -2.08
CA ALA A 21 19.82 -5.69 -1.33
C ALA A 21 20.42 -4.93 -0.13
N THR A 22 21.35 -5.56 0.60
CA THR A 22 22.06 -4.94 1.74
C THR A 22 22.90 -3.75 1.29
N SER A 23 23.49 -3.83 0.09
CA SER A 23 24.30 -2.73 -0.46
C SER A 23 23.46 -1.46 -0.68
N TYR A 24 22.22 -1.62 -1.16
CA TYR A 24 21.28 -0.50 -1.32
C TYR A 24 20.88 0.10 0.03
N ILE A 25 20.62 -0.72 1.06
CA ILE A 25 20.30 -0.21 2.42
C ILE A 25 21.49 0.55 3.05
N LYS A 26 22.72 0.12 2.75
CA LYS A 26 23.95 0.76 3.25
C LYS A 26 24.18 2.13 2.64
N SER A 27 23.95 2.30 1.34
CA SER A 27 24.14 3.59 0.69
C SER A 27 23.39 3.68 -0.63
N VAL A 28 22.69 4.80 -0.78
CA VAL A 28 22.00 5.20 -2.00
C VAL A 28 22.43 6.59 -2.39
N GLN A 29 22.53 6.82 -3.70
CA GLN A 29 22.68 8.13 -4.28
C GLN A 29 21.39 8.54 -4.99
N TRP A 30 20.87 9.71 -4.67
CA TRP A 30 19.68 10.26 -5.32
C TRP A 30 19.84 11.75 -5.60
N GLU A 31 19.35 12.17 -6.76
CA GLU A 31 19.23 13.58 -7.15
C GLU A 31 17.75 13.87 -7.38
N GLN A 32 17.20 14.80 -6.60
CA GLN A 32 15.78 15.15 -6.67
C GLN A 32 15.41 15.81 -8.01
N GLY A 33 14.27 15.42 -8.58
CA GLY A 33 13.74 16.01 -9.80
C GLY A 33 13.33 17.47 -9.63
N GLN A 34 13.44 18.26 -10.71
CA GLN A 34 13.07 19.69 -10.72
C GLN A 34 11.62 19.95 -10.25
N ARG A 35 10.68 19.06 -10.59
CA ARG A 35 9.26 19.18 -10.17
C ARG A 35 9.07 18.98 -8.66
N ALA A 36 9.75 18.00 -8.08
CA ALA A 36 9.72 17.77 -6.64
C ALA A 36 10.31 18.97 -5.89
N ARG A 37 11.47 19.47 -6.37
CA ARG A 37 12.13 20.67 -5.82
C ARG A 37 11.28 21.95 -5.93
N ASN A 38 10.39 22.05 -6.91
CA ASN A 38 9.52 23.21 -7.08
C ASN A 38 8.27 23.13 -6.19
N ARG A 39 7.67 21.94 -6.03
CA ARG A 39 6.60 21.71 -5.04
C ARG A 39 7.10 22.03 -3.62
N GLU A 40 8.34 21.64 -3.31
CA GLU A 40 9.00 21.96 -2.04
C GLU A 40 9.26 23.47 -1.81
N LYS A 41 9.23 24.31 -2.86
CA LYS A 41 9.42 25.77 -2.73
C LYS A 41 8.12 26.55 -2.59
N GLU A 42 6.99 25.99 -3.01
CA GLU A 42 5.69 26.65 -2.95
C GLU A 42 5.03 26.47 -1.57
N ASP A 43 5.30 25.37 -0.87
CA ASP A 43 4.82 25.14 0.51
C ASP A 43 5.68 25.91 1.52
N THR A 44 5.28 27.14 1.83
CA THR A 44 5.88 28.02 2.86
C THR A 44 5.40 27.72 4.29
N ASP A 45 4.65 26.66 4.51
CA ASP A 45 4.21 26.24 5.85
C ASP A 45 5.27 25.34 6.49
N ASP A 46 5.41 25.41 7.82
CA ASP A 46 6.34 24.67 8.71
C ASP A 46 6.24 23.11 8.64
N SER A 47 5.63 22.58 7.59
CA SER A 47 5.34 21.19 7.31
C SER A 47 6.59 20.39 6.91
N ILE A 48 6.51 19.08 7.14
CA ILE A 48 7.53 18.03 6.93
C ILE A 48 8.26 18.12 5.58
N LEU A 49 7.64 18.73 4.55
CA LEU A 49 8.23 18.98 3.24
C LEU A 49 9.42 19.97 3.31
N LEU A 50 9.40 20.95 4.21
CA LEU A 50 10.53 21.85 4.45
C LEU A 50 11.73 21.11 5.08
N TYR A 51 11.48 20.08 5.90
CA TYR A 51 12.55 19.22 6.42
C TYR A 51 13.19 18.37 5.32
N LEU A 52 12.41 17.92 4.33
CA LEU A 52 12.96 17.28 3.12
C LEU A 52 13.92 18.23 2.37
N SER A 53 13.65 19.55 2.40
CA SER A 53 14.48 20.58 1.77
C SER A 53 15.77 20.96 2.53
N ARG A 54 15.77 20.90 3.87
CA ARG A 54 16.87 21.43 4.72
C ARG A 54 17.99 20.44 5.00
N ALA A 55 17.85 19.18 4.58
CA ALA A 55 18.87 18.17 4.76
C ALA A 55 20.05 18.36 3.77
N LYS A 56 20.87 19.40 4.03
CA LYS A 56 22.21 19.69 3.50
C LYS A 56 22.54 19.16 2.08
N GLY A 57 21.99 19.84 1.07
CA GLY A 57 22.45 19.71 -0.31
C GLY A 57 22.17 20.98 -1.11
N GLY A 58 23.13 21.90 -1.15
CA GLY A 58 23.06 23.06 -2.04
C GLY A 58 22.97 22.63 -3.52
N ASN A 59 22.26 23.43 -4.32
CA ASN A 59 22.20 23.40 -5.79
C ASN A 59 22.83 22.19 -6.51
N GLY A 60 22.03 21.15 -6.78
CA GLY A 60 22.38 20.11 -7.76
C GLY A 60 23.39 19.07 -7.29
N ASN A 61 23.58 18.90 -5.98
CA ASN A 61 24.40 17.81 -5.46
C ASN A 61 23.63 16.50 -5.36
N ILE A 62 24.32 15.41 -5.69
CA ILE A 62 23.86 14.03 -5.47
C ILE A 62 23.90 13.78 -3.96
N ASP A 63 22.73 13.58 -3.34
CA ASP A 63 22.63 13.28 -1.92
C ASP A 63 22.92 11.79 -1.69
N VAL A 64 23.85 11.52 -0.78
CA VAL A 64 24.14 10.15 -0.32
C VAL A 64 23.36 9.90 0.95
N VAL A 65 22.44 8.92 0.89
CA VAL A 65 21.56 8.54 1.99
C VAL A 65 21.85 7.10 2.41
N SER A 66 21.69 6.81 3.71
CA SER A 66 21.99 5.50 4.28
C SER A 66 20.97 5.14 5.34
N VAL A 67 20.01 4.30 4.95
CA VAL A 67 18.96 3.78 5.85
C VAL A 67 19.59 3.11 7.07
N SER A 68 20.67 2.34 6.87
CA SER A 68 21.39 1.71 7.99
C SER A 68 21.92 2.70 9.04
N LYS A 69 22.40 3.88 8.63
CA LYS A 69 22.86 4.94 9.55
C LYS A 69 21.69 5.61 10.25
N THR A 70 20.59 5.81 9.54
CA THR A 70 19.38 6.42 10.09
C THR A 70 18.73 5.54 11.15
N ILE A 71 18.65 4.22 10.93
CA ILE A 71 18.10 3.34 11.98
C ILE A 71 19.05 3.25 13.18
N LEU A 72 20.38 3.35 12.98
CA LEU A 72 21.32 3.46 14.09
C LEU A 72 21.14 4.77 14.87
N ALA A 73 20.85 5.87 14.18
CA ALA A 73 20.52 7.15 14.82
C ALA A 73 19.18 7.07 15.58
N LEU A 74 18.17 6.42 15.00
CA LEU A 74 16.88 6.16 15.66
C LEU A 74 17.05 5.28 16.90
N LYS A 75 17.85 4.22 16.84
CA LYS A 75 18.22 3.42 18.01
C LYS A 75 18.72 4.32 19.14
N LYS A 76 19.72 5.18 18.85
CA LYS A 76 20.31 6.08 19.86
C LYS A 76 19.30 7.07 20.44
N ARG A 77 18.35 7.52 19.62
CA ARG A 77 17.33 8.49 20.00
C ARG A 77 16.21 7.88 20.84
N LEU A 78 15.69 6.72 20.42
CA LEU A 78 14.54 6.08 21.05
C LEU A 78 14.94 5.34 22.33
N LEU A 79 16.08 4.63 22.31
CA LEU A 79 16.52 3.78 23.41
C LEU A 79 18.05 3.87 23.59
N PRO A 80 18.56 4.94 24.23
CA PRO A 80 20.00 5.16 24.40
C PRO A 80 20.68 4.08 25.24
N GLU A 81 19.96 3.45 26.17
CA GLU A 81 20.47 2.42 27.09
C GLU A 81 20.50 1.00 26.48
N SER A 82 19.96 0.79 25.27
CA SER A 82 19.92 -0.53 24.66
C SER A 82 21.22 -0.88 23.93
N VAL A 83 21.83 -2.02 24.29
CA VAL A 83 23.00 -2.58 23.59
C VAL A 83 22.59 -3.12 22.21
N ALA A 84 21.41 -3.73 22.09
CA ALA A 84 20.89 -4.32 20.86
C ALA A 84 19.99 -3.36 20.07
N ILE A 85 19.80 -3.65 18.78
CA ILE A 85 18.80 -2.99 17.94
C ILE A 85 17.40 -3.38 18.48
N PRO A 86 16.48 -2.42 18.68
CA PRO A 86 15.12 -2.71 19.13
C PRO A 86 14.41 -3.69 18.19
N LEU A 87 13.45 -4.43 18.74
CA LEU A 87 12.79 -5.53 18.03
C LEU A 87 12.08 -5.03 16.77
N ASN A 88 11.23 -4.01 16.89
CA ASN A 88 10.41 -3.54 15.76
C ASN A 88 11.26 -2.87 14.68
N LEU A 89 12.26 -2.10 15.09
CA LEU A 89 13.22 -1.50 14.17
C LEU A 89 14.06 -2.57 13.44
N ASN A 90 14.42 -3.68 14.08
CA ASN A 90 15.06 -4.82 13.41
C ASN A 90 14.11 -5.53 12.44
N HIS A 91 12.85 -5.74 12.83
CA HIS A 91 11.82 -6.31 11.94
C HIS A 91 11.61 -5.46 10.69
N ALA A 92 11.51 -4.13 10.84
CA ALA A 92 11.38 -3.21 9.72
C ALA A 92 12.60 -3.25 8.78
N LEU A 93 13.82 -3.31 9.34
CA LEU A 93 15.04 -3.44 8.54
C LEU A 93 15.08 -4.78 7.78
N TYR A 94 14.74 -5.88 8.45
CA TYR A 94 14.71 -7.20 7.84
C TYR A 94 13.65 -7.28 6.73
N ALA A 95 12.44 -6.79 6.99
CA ALA A 95 11.37 -6.72 5.99
C ALA A 95 11.79 -5.87 4.78
N LEU A 96 12.44 -4.72 4.99
CA LEU A 96 12.97 -3.89 3.91
C LEU A 96 14.00 -4.65 3.06
N GLN A 97 14.92 -5.38 3.70
CA GLN A 97 15.91 -6.20 2.99
C GLN A 97 15.24 -7.29 2.15
N GLU A 98 14.36 -8.10 2.76
CA GLU A 98 13.66 -9.17 2.06
C GLU A 98 12.77 -8.63 0.94
N GLY A 99 12.14 -7.47 1.14
CA GLY A 99 11.38 -6.76 0.12
C GLY A 99 12.23 -6.39 -1.09
N ILE A 100 13.38 -5.75 -0.88
CA ILE A 100 14.32 -5.38 -1.97
C ILE A 100 14.82 -6.63 -2.69
N THR A 101 15.22 -7.66 -1.95
CA THR A 101 15.68 -8.95 -2.52
C THR A 101 14.62 -9.56 -3.43
N LEU A 102 13.36 -9.62 -2.99
CA LEU A 102 12.25 -10.14 -3.79
C LEU A 102 11.95 -9.25 -4.99
N GLY A 103 12.05 -7.93 -4.84
CA GLY A 103 11.94 -6.98 -5.93
C GLY A 103 12.94 -7.25 -7.05
N ILE A 104 14.23 -7.39 -6.70
CA ILE A 104 15.30 -7.66 -7.66
C ILE A 104 15.01 -8.95 -8.43
N TRP A 105 14.64 -10.03 -7.73
CA TRP A 105 14.27 -11.30 -8.35
C TRP A 105 13.09 -11.15 -9.33
N ILE A 106 12.04 -10.42 -8.94
CA ILE A 106 10.87 -10.20 -9.79
C ILE A 106 11.21 -9.38 -11.03
N LYS A 107 12.07 -8.37 -10.90
CA LYS A 107 12.59 -7.59 -12.01
C LYS A 107 13.31 -8.49 -13.01
N ASP A 108 14.18 -9.38 -12.53
CA ASP A 108 14.94 -10.30 -13.39
C ASP A 108 14.00 -11.31 -14.08
N SER A 109 13.03 -11.86 -13.33
CA SER A 109 12.00 -12.75 -13.90
C SER A 109 11.15 -12.07 -14.97
N TYR A 110 10.78 -10.80 -14.76
CA TYR A 110 10.11 -9.99 -15.78
C TYR A 110 11.04 -9.74 -16.98
N ALA A 111 12.33 -9.49 -16.73
CA ALA A 111 13.28 -9.20 -17.79
C ALA A 111 13.45 -10.38 -18.75
N ASP A 112 13.50 -11.60 -18.21
CA ASP A 112 13.58 -12.83 -19.00
C ASP A 112 12.29 -13.13 -19.74
N SER A 113 11.15 -12.99 -19.08
CA SER A 113 9.85 -13.29 -19.67
C SER A 113 9.39 -12.32 -20.75
N SER A 114 9.74 -11.04 -20.60
CA SER A 114 9.42 -10.00 -21.58
C SER A 114 10.44 -9.92 -22.72
N GLY A 115 11.54 -10.68 -22.66
CA GLY A 115 12.66 -10.57 -23.60
C GLY A 115 13.47 -9.28 -23.47
N LEU A 116 13.36 -8.59 -22.32
CA LEU A 116 14.16 -7.41 -22.00
C LEU A 116 15.63 -7.78 -21.81
N SER A 117 15.95 -8.96 -21.26
CA SER A 117 17.34 -9.41 -21.10
C SER A 117 18.08 -9.44 -22.45
N SER A 118 17.45 -9.95 -23.50
CA SER A 118 18.02 -9.90 -24.87
C SER A 118 18.17 -8.49 -25.43
N LEU A 119 17.31 -7.54 -25.03
CA LEU A 119 17.43 -6.13 -25.44
C LEU A 119 18.54 -5.40 -24.68
N VAL A 120 18.78 -5.76 -23.41
CA VAL A 120 19.91 -5.25 -22.62
C VAL A 120 21.24 -5.65 -23.26
N GLU A 121 21.38 -6.90 -23.71
CA GLU A 121 22.59 -7.39 -24.38
C GLU A 121 22.87 -6.70 -25.71
N LYS A 122 21.81 -6.35 -26.46
CA LYS A 122 21.91 -5.75 -27.79
C LYS A 122 21.85 -4.22 -27.79
N ARG A 123 21.89 -3.58 -26.61
CA ARG A 123 21.60 -2.16 -26.40
C ARG A 123 22.29 -1.22 -27.39
N ASP A 124 23.54 -1.50 -27.74
CA ASP A 124 24.36 -0.64 -28.60
C ASP A 124 23.99 -0.72 -30.09
N VAL A 125 23.33 -1.81 -30.51
CA VAL A 125 22.97 -2.09 -31.91
C VAL A 125 21.48 -1.85 -32.17
N LEU A 126 20.70 -1.47 -31.15
CA LEU A 126 19.27 -1.23 -31.29
C LEU A 126 18.96 -0.04 -32.20
N ASP A 127 17.99 -0.24 -33.08
CA ASP A 127 17.35 0.80 -33.87
C ASP A 127 16.45 1.71 -32.99
N GLN A 128 15.88 2.77 -33.57
CA GLN A 128 15.03 3.69 -32.81
C GLN A 128 13.80 3.00 -32.21
N SER A 129 13.23 2.00 -32.92
CA SER A 129 12.08 1.26 -32.42
C SER A 129 12.47 0.33 -31.25
N GLY A 130 13.60 -0.37 -31.35
CA GLY A 130 14.14 -1.22 -30.30
C GLY A 130 14.52 -0.44 -29.04
N LYS A 131 15.04 0.79 -29.18
CA LYS A 131 15.33 1.68 -28.04
C LYS A 131 14.07 2.08 -27.28
N ARG A 132 13.00 2.45 -27.99
CA ARG A 132 11.71 2.77 -27.35
C ARG A 132 11.11 1.55 -26.64
N GLN A 133 11.18 0.38 -27.25
CA GLN A 133 10.71 -0.87 -26.63
C GLN A 133 11.50 -1.21 -25.37
N TYR A 134 12.83 -1.05 -25.43
CA TYR A 134 13.71 -1.23 -24.28
C TYR A 134 13.35 -0.28 -23.13
N GLU A 135 13.18 1.02 -23.40
CA GLU A 135 12.80 2.01 -22.38
C GLU A 135 11.44 1.70 -21.76
N SER A 136 10.45 1.37 -22.58
CA SER A 136 9.10 1.07 -22.10
C SER A 136 9.07 -0.19 -21.22
N LYS A 137 9.77 -1.25 -21.63
CA LYS A 137 9.93 -2.46 -20.82
C LYS A 137 10.74 -2.21 -19.55
N MET A 138 11.75 -1.34 -19.59
CA MET A 138 12.50 -0.92 -18.40
C MET A 138 11.62 -0.17 -17.39
N HIS A 139 10.72 0.70 -17.87
CA HIS A 139 9.77 1.39 -17.01
C HIS A 139 8.83 0.43 -16.30
N THR A 140 8.25 -0.51 -17.06
CA THR A 140 7.36 -1.54 -16.52
C THR A 140 8.07 -2.48 -15.56
N ALA A 141 9.31 -2.90 -15.88
CA ALA A 141 10.15 -3.70 -14.98
C ALA A 141 10.41 -2.97 -13.65
N THR A 142 10.77 -1.69 -13.72
CA THR A 142 11.07 -0.86 -12.54
C THR A 142 9.82 -0.66 -11.69
N ALA A 143 8.67 -0.37 -12.30
CA ALA A 143 7.41 -0.21 -11.58
C ALA A 143 6.98 -1.52 -10.91
N PHE A 144 7.14 -2.66 -11.59
CA PHE A 144 6.75 -3.97 -11.05
C PHE A 144 7.68 -4.41 -9.92
N MET A 145 8.97 -4.10 -10.04
CA MET A 145 9.95 -4.24 -8.97
C MET A 145 9.51 -3.46 -7.73
N LEU A 146 9.27 -2.14 -7.85
CA LEU A 146 8.88 -1.30 -6.72
C LEU A 146 7.56 -1.75 -6.07
N PHE A 147 6.58 -2.15 -6.89
CA PHE A 147 5.31 -2.71 -6.41
C PHE A 147 5.55 -3.97 -5.58
N SER A 148 6.42 -4.87 -6.06
CA SER A 148 6.69 -6.12 -5.38
C SER A 148 7.50 -5.95 -4.10
N ILE A 149 8.43 -4.99 -4.07
CA ILE A 149 9.14 -4.57 -2.85
C ILE A 149 8.12 -4.14 -1.79
N ALA A 150 7.25 -3.18 -2.15
CA ALA A 150 6.24 -2.65 -1.24
C ALA A 150 5.30 -3.75 -0.76
N TYR A 151 4.81 -4.59 -1.68
CA TYR A 151 3.86 -5.64 -1.37
C TYR A 151 4.44 -6.70 -0.42
N LYS A 152 5.71 -7.06 -0.57
CA LYS A 152 6.41 -7.98 0.35
C LYS A 152 6.60 -7.38 1.73
N ILE A 153 7.01 -6.11 1.80
CA ILE A 153 7.19 -5.39 3.07
C ILE A 153 5.86 -5.32 3.82
N LEU A 154 4.77 -4.97 3.13
CA LEU A 154 3.43 -4.94 3.73
C LEU A 154 2.98 -6.31 4.21
N HIS A 155 3.19 -7.37 3.44
CA HIS A 155 2.88 -8.72 3.87
C HIS A 155 3.56 -9.09 5.20
N ASP A 156 4.83 -8.72 5.35
CA ASP A 156 5.62 -9.10 6.53
C ASP A 156 5.35 -8.20 7.73
N LEU A 157 5.02 -6.92 7.53
CA LEU A 157 4.85 -5.94 8.59
C LEU A 157 3.40 -5.71 9.02
N ASN A 158 2.40 -5.94 8.16
CA ASN A 158 0.99 -5.74 8.51
C ASN A 158 0.53 -6.50 9.78
N PRO A 159 0.98 -7.74 10.05
CA PRO A 159 0.62 -8.44 11.29
C PRO A 159 1.13 -7.76 12.57
N TYR A 160 2.15 -6.91 12.46
CA TYR A 160 2.81 -6.23 13.59
C TYR A 160 2.47 -4.75 13.66
N ALA A 161 1.75 -4.22 12.67
CA ALA A 161 1.31 -2.83 12.63
C ALA A 161 0.20 -2.57 13.66
N SER A 162 0.12 -1.33 14.14
CA SER A 162 -0.96 -0.88 15.02
C SER A 162 -2.31 -0.96 14.32
N ASP A 163 -3.38 -1.20 15.09
CA ASP A 163 -4.75 -1.29 14.55
C ASP A 163 -5.24 0.03 13.95
N ASP A 164 -4.79 1.16 14.51
CA ASP A 164 -5.12 2.50 14.03
C ASP A 164 -3.89 3.22 13.49
N LEU A 165 -3.82 3.34 12.16
CA LEU A 165 -2.76 4.05 11.44
C LEU A 165 -3.15 5.50 11.11
N SER A 166 -4.33 6.00 11.54
CA SER A 166 -4.83 7.33 11.16
C SER A 166 -3.89 8.46 11.55
N VAL A 167 -3.30 8.40 12.75
CA VAL A 167 -2.32 9.38 13.24
C VAL A 167 -1.09 9.42 12.32
N MET A 168 -0.58 8.26 11.91
CA MET A 168 0.57 8.20 11.00
C MET A 168 0.21 8.69 9.60
N LYS A 169 -0.97 8.33 9.10
CA LYS A 169 -1.47 8.80 7.80
C LYS A 169 -1.63 10.33 7.78
N ASN A 170 -2.08 10.94 8.88
CA ASN A 170 -2.20 12.40 8.98
C ASN A 170 -0.83 13.11 9.02
N LYS A 171 0.18 12.51 9.65
CA LYS A 171 1.55 13.03 9.64
C LYS A 171 2.25 12.82 8.30
N PHE A 172 1.77 11.91 7.46
CA PHE A 172 2.41 11.56 6.21
C PHE A 172 1.92 12.45 5.06
N ALA A 173 2.81 13.29 4.53
CA ALA A 173 2.48 14.23 3.45
C ALA A 173 2.46 13.61 2.04
N GLY A 174 2.61 12.29 1.93
CA GLY A 174 2.71 11.59 0.64
C GLY A 174 4.14 11.46 0.12
N ILE A 175 4.31 10.73 -0.99
CA ILE A 175 5.62 10.52 -1.61
C ILE A 175 5.86 11.62 -2.66
N PRO A 176 6.88 12.49 -2.50
CA PRO A 176 7.07 13.63 -3.41
C PRO A 176 7.37 13.22 -4.86
N GLU A 177 8.17 12.16 -5.03
CA GLU A 177 8.58 11.65 -6.33
C GLU A 177 8.74 10.13 -6.28
N VAL A 178 8.33 9.46 -7.36
CA VAL A 178 8.59 8.04 -7.60
C VAL A 178 9.22 7.94 -8.99
N SER A 179 10.44 7.42 -9.07
CA SER A 179 11.14 7.22 -10.33
C SER A 179 10.94 5.81 -10.85
N VAL A 180 10.50 5.67 -12.10
CA VAL A 180 10.39 4.38 -12.81
C VAL A 180 11.38 4.28 -13.97
N MET A 181 12.38 5.17 -14.03
CA MET A 181 13.26 5.27 -15.20
C MET A 181 14.16 4.05 -15.38
N THR A 182 14.85 3.66 -14.32
CA THR A 182 15.68 2.45 -14.27
C THR A 182 15.54 1.81 -12.89
N PRO A 183 15.80 0.50 -12.76
CA PRO A 183 15.70 -0.19 -11.47
C PRO A 183 16.50 0.49 -10.35
N LEU A 184 17.76 0.82 -10.62
CA LEU A 184 18.62 1.51 -9.67
C LEU A 184 18.03 2.86 -9.24
N LYS A 185 17.57 3.68 -10.20
CA LYS A 185 16.94 4.97 -9.88
C LYS A 185 15.64 4.81 -9.10
N GLY A 186 14.86 3.77 -9.38
CA GLY A 186 13.63 3.48 -8.64
C GLY A 186 13.89 3.14 -7.18
N ILE A 187 14.80 2.18 -6.92
CA ILE A 187 15.21 1.83 -5.55
C ILE A 187 15.81 3.05 -4.86
N SER A 188 16.66 3.79 -5.54
CA SER A 188 17.30 4.97 -4.97
C SER A 188 16.29 6.03 -4.54
N CYS A 189 15.32 6.35 -5.40
CA CYS A 189 14.27 7.31 -5.13
C CYS A 189 13.42 6.86 -3.92
N CYS A 190 12.98 5.59 -3.92
CA CYS A 190 12.19 5.01 -2.85
C CYS A 190 12.92 5.08 -1.49
N LEU A 191 14.15 4.58 -1.43
CA LEU A 191 14.94 4.55 -0.19
C LEU A 191 15.34 5.94 0.29
N PHE A 192 15.58 6.88 -0.63
CA PHE A 192 15.87 8.27 -0.28
C PHE A 192 14.70 8.91 0.49
N TYR A 193 13.47 8.86 -0.03
CA TYR A 193 12.33 9.47 0.65
C TYR A 193 11.96 8.71 1.93
N TYR A 194 12.02 7.38 1.89
CA TYR A 194 11.80 6.55 3.09
C TYR A 194 12.75 6.95 4.23
N ASP A 195 14.05 7.09 3.95
CA ASP A 195 15.05 7.49 4.93
C ASP A 195 14.81 8.89 5.47
N LYS A 196 14.52 9.87 4.60
CA LYS A 196 14.28 11.25 5.02
C LYS A 196 13.09 11.34 5.98
N TYR A 197 12.00 10.64 5.68
CA TYR A 197 10.85 10.57 6.58
C TYR A 197 11.18 9.83 7.89
N LEU A 198 11.89 8.69 7.83
CA LEU A 198 12.35 7.99 9.04
C LEU A 198 13.23 8.87 9.94
N SER A 199 14.07 9.72 9.34
CA SER A 199 14.95 10.63 10.05
C SER A 199 14.21 11.82 10.69
N HIS A 200 12.94 12.05 10.32
CA HIS A 200 12.18 13.21 10.76
C HIS A 200 11.86 13.12 12.27
N PRO A 201 12.19 14.15 13.08
CA PRO A 201 12.04 14.07 14.53
C PRO A 201 10.61 13.79 15.02
N GLU A 202 9.60 14.30 14.29
CA GLU A 202 8.19 14.29 14.72
C GLU A 202 7.37 13.09 14.20
N ILE A 203 7.93 12.32 13.27
CA ILE A 203 7.23 11.18 12.64
C ILE A 203 7.39 9.96 13.52
N VAL A 204 8.64 9.57 13.79
CA VAL A 204 8.96 8.41 14.63
C VAL A 204 9.25 8.90 16.05
N LEU A 205 8.38 8.60 17.00
CA LEU A 205 8.55 8.92 18.43
C LEU A 205 8.72 7.66 19.29
N SER A 206 8.24 6.51 18.80
CA SER A 206 8.32 5.20 19.45
C SER A 206 8.96 4.14 18.54
N ASP A 207 9.29 2.95 19.10
CA ASP A 207 9.75 1.80 18.30
C ASP A 207 8.62 1.22 17.42
N GLN A 208 7.37 1.27 17.90
CA GLN A 208 6.19 0.86 17.14
C GLN A 208 5.94 1.77 15.93
N ASP A 209 6.20 3.07 16.09
CA ASP A 209 6.04 4.07 15.04
C ASP A 209 6.87 3.75 13.79
N VAL A 210 7.99 3.01 13.94
CA VAL A 210 8.82 2.58 12.82
C VAL A 210 8.05 1.62 11.92
N ILE A 211 7.38 0.61 12.49
CA ILE A 211 6.57 -0.35 11.72
C ILE A 211 5.39 0.37 11.08
N ASP A 212 4.65 1.15 11.88
CA ASP A 212 3.45 1.84 11.41
C ASP A 212 3.76 2.81 10.27
N PHE A 213 4.85 3.58 10.40
CA PHE A 213 5.33 4.45 9.33
C PHE A 213 5.76 3.67 8.09
N THR A 214 6.49 2.56 8.27
CA THR A 214 6.93 1.71 7.15
C THR A 214 5.74 1.19 6.36
N VAL A 215 4.70 0.72 7.05
CA VAL A 215 3.45 0.27 6.42
C VAL A 215 2.79 1.42 5.66
N VAL A 216 2.57 2.58 6.29
CA VAL A 216 1.94 3.74 5.64
C VAL A 216 2.72 4.20 4.40
N PHE A 217 4.05 4.23 4.48
CA PHE A 217 4.91 4.62 3.36
C PHE A 217 4.78 3.66 2.17
N PHE A 218 4.84 2.34 2.42
CA PHE A 218 4.76 1.35 1.34
C PHE A 218 3.33 1.13 0.82
N GLU A 219 2.28 1.38 1.62
CA GLU A 219 0.90 1.51 1.13
C GLU A 219 0.83 2.63 0.08
N ALA A 220 1.31 3.83 0.44
CA ALA A 220 1.31 4.98 -0.47
C ALA A 220 2.15 4.75 -1.73
N LEU A 221 3.26 4.00 -1.62
CA LEU A 221 4.07 3.63 -2.79
C LEU A 221 3.30 2.74 -3.76
N ILE A 222 2.51 1.78 -3.25
CA ILE A 222 1.64 0.96 -4.10
C ILE A 222 0.59 1.83 -4.78
N ASP A 223 -0.06 2.73 -4.05
CA ASP A 223 -1.10 3.60 -4.60
C ASP A 223 -0.56 4.49 -5.73
N GLU A 224 0.61 5.09 -5.56
CA GLU A 224 1.31 5.86 -6.60
C GLU A 224 1.62 5.02 -7.86
N ILE A 225 2.03 3.76 -7.68
CA ILE A 225 2.30 2.86 -8.81
C ILE A 225 1.00 2.44 -9.50
N GLN A 226 -0.07 2.18 -8.73
CA GLN A 226 -1.37 1.83 -9.28
C GLN A 226 -1.98 2.97 -10.10
N LEU A 227 -1.84 4.22 -9.65
CA LEU A 227 -2.25 5.40 -10.42
C LEU A 227 -1.52 5.51 -11.76
N ARG A 228 -0.25 5.06 -11.82
CA ARG A 228 0.59 5.11 -13.02
C ARG A 228 0.47 3.85 -13.89
N LYS A 229 -0.17 2.79 -13.39
CA LYS A 229 -0.29 1.50 -14.08
C LYS A 229 -0.83 1.63 -15.50
N GLY A 230 -1.81 2.51 -15.71
CA GLY A 230 -2.42 2.73 -17.03
C GLY A 230 -1.49 3.33 -18.08
N SER A 231 -0.34 3.90 -17.68
CA SER A 231 0.68 4.44 -18.59
C SER A 231 1.80 3.44 -18.93
N LEU A 232 1.82 2.27 -18.29
CA LEU A 232 2.85 1.26 -18.50
C LEU A 232 2.50 0.38 -19.70
N GLU A 233 3.47 0.16 -20.57
CA GLU A 233 3.35 -0.76 -21.72
C GLU A 233 3.86 -2.17 -21.35
N TYR A 234 3.49 -3.19 -22.13
CA TYR A 234 3.95 -4.59 -21.93
C TYR A 234 3.60 -5.19 -20.56
N THR A 235 2.43 -4.86 -20.02
CA THR A 235 1.99 -5.33 -18.69
C THR A 235 1.35 -6.73 -18.72
N ASP A 236 1.05 -7.28 -19.91
CA ASP A 236 0.41 -8.60 -20.05
C ASP A 236 1.25 -9.73 -19.44
N THR A 237 2.58 -9.68 -19.61
CA THR A 237 3.49 -10.68 -19.02
C THR A 237 3.49 -10.66 -17.49
N ILE A 238 3.03 -9.57 -16.88
CA ILE A 238 2.88 -9.44 -15.42
C ILE A 238 1.53 -10.01 -14.98
N THR A 239 0.45 -9.73 -15.71
CA THR A 239 -0.90 -10.18 -15.34
C THR A 239 -1.11 -11.68 -15.54
N ASP A 240 -0.42 -12.29 -16.51
CA ASP A 240 -0.58 -13.71 -16.84
C ASP A 240 0.17 -14.66 -15.89
N ARG A 241 1.01 -14.10 -15.01
CA ARG A 241 1.92 -14.84 -14.15
C ARG A 241 1.60 -14.63 -12.69
N THR A 242 1.74 -15.71 -11.91
CA THR A 242 1.66 -15.66 -10.46
C THR A 242 2.95 -16.22 -9.89
N TYR A 243 3.63 -15.44 -9.04
CA TYR A 243 4.86 -15.86 -8.39
C TYR A 243 4.55 -16.27 -6.95
N LYS A 244 4.93 -17.48 -6.53
CA LYS A 244 4.69 -17.97 -5.16
C LYS A 244 6.01 -18.26 -4.47
N LEU A 245 6.18 -17.75 -3.25
CA LEU A 245 7.37 -17.98 -2.45
C LEU A 245 7.38 -19.40 -1.88
N GLU A 246 8.53 -20.08 -1.97
CA GLU A 246 8.71 -21.39 -1.35
C GLU A 246 8.56 -21.32 0.17
N ASN A 247 7.91 -22.34 0.75
CA ASN A 247 7.69 -22.47 2.20
C ASN A 247 6.96 -21.28 2.84
N SER A 248 6.21 -20.50 2.06
CA SER A 248 5.41 -19.36 2.52
C SER A 248 4.07 -19.29 1.78
N ASP A 249 3.09 -18.66 2.42
CA ASP A 249 1.79 -18.34 1.81
C ASP A 249 1.85 -17.09 0.93
N PHE A 250 2.99 -16.39 0.91
CA PHE A 250 3.19 -15.21 0.10
C PHE A 250 3.17 -15.52 -1.40
N ALA A 251 2.36 -14.75 -2.14
CA ALA A 251 2.30 -14.81 -3.59
C ALA A 251 2.05 -13.42 -4.20
N VAL A 252 2.66 -13.16 -5.36
CA VAL A 252 2.48 -11.95 -6.17
C VAL A 252 1.74 -12.34 -7.45
N ALA A 253 0.50 -11.89 -7.61
CA ALA A 253 -0.35 -12.13 -8.77
C ALA A 253 -0.54 -10.85 -9.58
N GLY A 254 0.36 -10.59 -10.53
CA GLY A 254 0.40 -9.35 -11.30
C GLY A 254 0.40 -8.10 -10.41
N TRP A 255 -0.58 -7.21 -10.61
CA TRP A 255 -0.72 -5.95 -9.88
C TRP A 255 -1.79 -5.99 -8.78
N SER A 256 -2.24 -7.18 -8.37
CA SER A 256 -3.28 -7.30 -7.34
C SER A 256 -2.73 -6.86 -5.99
N ASN A 257 -3.36 -5.87 -5.36
CA ASN A 257 -3.05 -5.49 -3.99
C ASN A 257 -4.12 -6.05 -3.04
N VAL A 258 -3.81 -7.14 -2.34
CA VAL A 258 -4.71 -7.73 -1.32
C VAL A 258 -4.78 -6.86 -0.06
N PHE A 259 -3.81 -5.96 0.16
CA PHE A 259 -3.78 -5.06 1.31
C PHE A 259 -4.60 -3.78 1.09
N ALA A 260 -4.97 -3.47 -0.15
CA ALA A 260 -5.93 -2.39 -0.44
C ALA A 260 -7.30 -2.78 0.12
N GLY A 261 -7.68 -2.19 1.25
CA GLY A 261 -9.02 -2.35 1.81
C GLY A 261 -9.22 -3.62 2.63
N ALA A 262 -8.19 -4.11 3.34
CA ALA A 262 -8.41 -4.93 4.54
C ALA A 262 -9.03 -4.04 5.65
N ALA A 263 -10.21 -3.48 5.38
CA ALA A 263 -10.95 -2.70 6.34
C ALA A 263 -11.28 -3.64 7.51
N LYS A 264 -10.69 -3.39 8.67
CA LYS A 264 -11.11 -4.05 9.91
C LYS A 264 -12.55 -3.56 10.17
N SER A 265 -13.46 -4.49 10.36
CA SER A 265 -14.85 -4.16 10.71
C SER A 265 -14.82 -3.35 12.00
N VAL A 266 -15.38 -2.13 11.97
CA VAL A 266 -15.51 -1.31 13.17
C VAL A 266 -16.51 -1.98 14.12
N GLU A 267 -16.17 -2.09 15.39
CA GLU A 267 -17.14 -2.54 16.39
C GLU A 267 -18.25 -1.49 16.54
N PHE A 268 -19.50 -1.93 16.42
CA PHE A 268 -20.67 -1.06 16.56
C PHE A 268 -21.56 -1.54 17.70
N ASN A 269 -22.28 -0.59 18.33
CA ASN A 269 -23.24 -0.91 19.36
C ASN A 269 -24.38 -1.76 18.78
N GLN A 270 -24.56 -2.95 19.33
CA GLN A 270 -25.59 -3.88 18.90
C GLN A 270 -26.95 -3.39 19.41
N ILE A 271 -27.80 -2.95 18.48
CA ILE A 271 -29.11 -2.39 18.79
C ILE A 271 -30.16 -3.18 18.00
N GLN A 272 -31.24 -3.59 18.67
CA GLN A 272 -32.36 -4.26 18.01
C GLN A 272 -33.45 -3.25 17.63
N PHE A 273 -34.23 -3.54 16.60
CA PHE A 273 -35.31 -2.66 16.14
C PHE A 273 -36.37 -2.39 17.23
N GLU A 274 -36.52 -3.32 18.18
CA GLU A 274 -37.42 -3.26 19.32
C GLU A 274 -36.98 -2.21 20.35
N GLN A 275 -35.67 -1.91 20.43
CA GLN A 275 -35.09 -0.94 21.36
C GLN A 275 -35.25 0.52 20.92
N ILE A 276 -35.62 0.75 19.65
CA ILE A 276 -35.87 2.09 19.11
C ILE A 276 -37.33 2.45 19.41
N VAL A 277 -37.63 3.59 20.03
CA VAL A 277 -39.02 4.01 20.28
C VAL A 277 -39.55 4.84 19.08
N GLY A 278 -40.77 4.56 18.62
CA GLY A 278 -41.41 5.32 17.53
C GLY A 278 -40.91 4.97 16.11
N ASN A 279 -41.03 5.92 15.17
CA ASN A 279 -40.54 5.84 13.78
C ASN A 279 -40.94 4.56 13.01
N ARG A 280 -42.23 4.20 13.07
CA ARG A 280 -42.77 2.95 12.47
C ARG A 280 -42.39 2.80 10.99
N ASP A 281 -42.50 3.86 10.21
CA ASP A 281 -42.20 3.82 8.77
C ASP A 281 -40.71 3.64 8.50
N ALA A 282 -39.84 4.31 9.26
CA ALA A 282 -38.40 4.17 9.12
C ALA A 282 -37.93 2.76 9.51
N LYS A 283 -38.48 2.18 10.58
CA LYS A 283 -38.21 0.77 10.94
C LYS A 283 -38.69 -0.20 9.87
N HIS A 284 -39.89 0.01 9.34
CA HIS A 284 -40.43 -0.82 8.28
C HIS A 284 -39.57 -0.74 7.02
N PHE A 285 -39.15 0.48 6.64
CA PHE A 285 -38.22 0.69 5.53
C PHE A 285 -36.87 0.00 5.77
N ALA A 286 -36.27 0.19 6.95
CA ALA A 286 -35.00 -0.41 7.33
C ALA A 286 -35.02 -1.94 7.25
N ARG A 287 -36.10 -2.58 7.74
CA ARG A 287 -36.28 -4.03 7.64
C ARG A 287 -36.34 -4.50 6.18
N ARG A 288 -37.11 -3.82 5.33
CA ARG A 288 -37.17 -4.15 3.89
C ARG A 288 -35.84 -3.91 3.19
N LEU A 289 -35.09 -2.88 3.57
CA LEU A 289 -33.77 -2.62 3.01
C LEU A 289 -32.80 -3.77 3.33
N THR A 290 -32.76 -4.23 4.58
CA THR A 290 -31.96 -5.40 5.00
C THR A 290 -32.29 -6.63 4.16
N GLU A 291 -33.58 -6.94 3.98
CA GLU A 291 -34.01 -8.11 3.19
C GLU A 291 -33.63 -7.98 1.71
N ARG A 292 -33.75 -6.79 1.13
CA ARG A 292 -33.32 -6.52 -0.26
C ARG A 292 -31.82 -6.70 -0.42
N LEU A 293 -31.00 -6.20 0.52
CA LEU A 293 -29.55 -6.36 0.50
C LEU A 293 -29.14 -7.83 0.55
N LEU A 294 -29.79 -8.64 1.40
CA LEU A 294 -29.54 -10.07 1.53
C LEU A 294 -29.96 -10.90 0.29
N SER A 295 -30.75 -10.32 -0.61
CA SER A 295 -31.18 -10.99 -1.85
C SER A 295 -30.13 -10.95 -2.96
N TYR A 296 -28.87 -10.64 -2.63
CA TYR A 296 -27.76 -10.63 -3.59
C TYR A 296 -27.40 -12.06 -4.02
N ASP A 297 -27.39 -12.31 -5.33
CA ASP A 297 -26.94 -13.59 -5.89
C ASP A 297 -25.42 -13.55 -6.12
N PHE A 298 -24.69 -14.39 -5.40
CA PHE A 298 -23.24 -14.50 -5.49
C PHE A 298 -22.75 -15.15 -6.80
N ASN A 299 -23.57 -15.99 -7.44
CA ASN A 299 -23.22 -16.65 -8.70
C ASN A 299 -23.36 -15.69 -9.87
N GLU A 300 -24.52 -15.04 -9.98
CA GLU A 300 -24.80 -14.06 -11.05
C GLU A 300 -24.19 -12.68 -10.76
N LYS A 301 -23.71 -12.45 -9.53
CA LYS A 301 -23.15 -11.18 -9.04
C LYS A 301 -24.10 -10.01 -9.19
N LYS A 302 -25.40 -10.26 -9.04
CA LYS A 302 -26.47 -9.29 -9.24
C LYS A 302 -27.44 -9.31 -8.07
N ASN A 303 -28.08 -8.16 -7.83
CA ASN A 303 -29.23 -8.11 -6.94
C ASN A 303 -30.50 -7.85 -7.78
N PRO A 304 -31.53 -8.71 -7.70
CA PRO A 304 -32.76 -8.53 -8.47
C PRO A 304 -33.46 -7.20 -8.15
N PHE A 305 -33.31 -6.67 -6.93
CA PHE A 305 -33.87 -5.37 -6.56
C PHE A 305 -33.10 -4.18 -7.14
N GLN A 306 -31.93 -4.39 -7.75
CA GLN A 306 -31.22 -3.34 -8.47
C GLN A 306 -31.85 -3.07 -9.82
N GLU A 307 -32.22 -4.13 -10.55
CA GLU A 307 -32.88 -4.01 -11.85
C GLU A 307 -34.35 -3.57 -11.73
N LEU A 308 -35.03 -3.99 -10.65
CA LEU A 308 -36.43 -3.64 -10.38
C LEU A 308 -36.63 -2.25 -9.74
N GLY A 309 -35.57 -1.46 -9.56
CA GLY A 309 -35.64 -0.13 -8.91
C GLY A 309 -35.95 -0.19 -7.41
N GLY A 310 -35.68 -1.32 -6.76
CA GLY A 310 -35.88 -1.56 -5.33
C GLY A 310 -34.77 -1.02 -4.43
N PHE A 311 -33.62 -0.60 -4.99
CA PHE A 311 -32.59 0.10 -4.24
C PHE A 311 -32.70 1.61 -4.42
N MET A 312 -32.60 2.31 -3.29
CA MET A 312 -32.32 3.73 -3.30
C MET A 312 -30.80 3.90 -3.29
N PRO A 313 -30.20 4.59 -4.28
CA PRO A 313 -28.74 4.71 -4.38
C PRO A 313 -28.13 5.48 -3.20
N VAL A 314 -28.90 6.38 -2.57
CA VAL A 314 -28.50 7.10 -1.35
C VAL A 314 -29.69 7.21 -0.39
N PHE A 315 -29.53 6.75 0.85
CA PHE A 315 -30.48 6.98 1.93
C PHE A 315 -29.95 8.04 2.88
N MET A 316 -30.63 9.18 2.95
CA MET A 316 -30.34 10.23 3.93
C MET A 316 -31.42 10.25 5.02
N GLY A 317 -31.03 9.92 6.25
CA GLY A 317 -31.90 10.08 7.41
C GLY A 317 -32.03 11.56 7.79
N TYR A 318 -32.98 12.29 7.23
CA TYR A 318 -33.30 13.66 7.68
C TYR A 318 -34.26 13.64 8.88
N GLY A 319 -34.19 14.65 9.75
CA GLY A 319 -34.96 14.70 11.00
C GLY A 319 -34.25 15.42 12.15
N ILE A 320 -35.00 15.70 13.21
CA ILE A 320 -34.54 16.48 14.37
C ILE A 320 -33.44 15.69 15.13
N PRO A 321 -32.40 16.35 15.66
CA PRO A 321 -31.42 15.70 16.53
C PRO A 321 -32.09 14.93 17.69
N GLY A 322 -31.54 13.78 18.07
CA GLY A 322 -32.11 12.94 19.15
C GLY A 322 -33.27 12.02 18.74
N THR A 323 -33.64 11.96 17.46
CA THR A 323 -34.74 11.09 16.96
C THR A 323 -34.33 9.64 16.65
N GLY A 324 -33.17 9.17 17.13
CA GLY A 324 -32.75 7.77 17.02
C GLY A 324 -32.24 7.32 15.65
N LYS A 325 -31.83 8.24 14.78
CA LYS A 325 -31.31 7.91 13.42
C LYS A 325 -30.06 7.03 13.46
N SER A 326 -29.07 7.40 14.28
CA SER A 326 -27.83 6.63 14.43
C SER A 326 -28.13 5.24 15.01
N MET A 327 -29.10 5.15 15.91
CA MET A 327 -29.57 3.86 16.44
C MET A 327 -30.21 2.99 15.35
N LEU A 328 -30.90 3.61 14.38
CA LEU A 328 -31.50 2.89 13.25
C LEU A 328 -30.44 2.33 12.30
N ILE A 329 -29.34 3.06 12.05
CA ILE A 329 -28.18 2.55 11.28
C ILE A 329 -27.55 1.36 12.01
N ALA A 330 -27.30 1.50 13.32
CA ALA A 330 -26.78 0.43 14.15
C ALA A 330 -27.70 -0.81 14.16
N ALA A 331 -29.02 -0.62 14.16
CA ALA A 331 -29.97 -1.72 14.09
C ALA A 331 -29.99 -2.44 12.75
N ILE A 332 -29.85 -1.71 11.63
CA ILE A 332 -29.67 -2.32 10.30
C ILE A 332 -28.39 -3.16 10.28
N ALA A 333 -27.27 -2.62 10.77
CA ALA A 333 -25.99 -3.33 10.83
C ALA A 333 -26.05 -4.58 11.72
N THR A 334 -26.72 -4.47 12.89
CA THR A 334 -26.93 -5.60 13.82
C THR A 334 -27.66 -6.74 13.12
N ARG A 335 -28.80 -6.44 12.48
CA ARG A 335 -29.62 -7.44 11.80
C ARG A 335 -28.90 -8.06 10.59
N LEU A 336 -28.18 -7.25 9.79
CA LEU A 336 -27.38 -7.77 8.67
C LEU A 336 -26.30 -8.74 9.17
N ARG A 337 -25.56 -8.33 10.21
CA ARG A 337 -24.52 -9.18 10.80
C ARG A 337 -25.08 -10.51 11.29
N GLU A 338 -26.21 -10.50 11.99
CA GLU A 338 -26.87 -11.73 12.45
C GLU A 338 -27.27 -12.65 11.30
N HIS A 339 -27.86 -12.12 10.22
CA HIS A 339 -28.20 -12.92 9.05
C HIS A 339 -26.95 -13.47 8.34
N CYS A 340 -25.93 -12.64 8.16
CA CYS A 340 -24.67 -13.06 7.57
C CYS A 340 -23.99 -14.17 8.40
N SER A 341 -24.00 -14.06 9.74
CA SER A 341 -23.50 -15.11 10.63
C SER A 341 -24.25 -16.43 10.46
N HIS A 342 -25.58 -16.40 10.35
CA HIS A 342 -26.36 -17.63 10.12
C HIS A 342 -26.12 -18.25 8.73
N LEU A 343 -25.82 -17.42 7.74
CA LEU A 343 -25.58 -17.83 6.35
C LEU A 343 -24.10 -18.11 6.05
N ASN A 344 -23.20 -18.00 7.04
CA ASN A 344 -21.74 -18.07 6.87
C ASN A 344 -21.19 -17.11 5.80
N ILE A 345 -21.79 -15.93 5.69
CA ILE A 345 -21.35 -14.86 4.79
C ILE A 345 -20.47 -13.90 5.61
N PRO A 346 -19.28 -13.52 5.12
CA PRO A 346 -18.46 -12.50 5.80
C PRO A 346 -19.18 -11.15 5.78
N PHE A 347 -19.23 -10.48 6.94
CA PHE A 347 -19.85 -9.17 7.09
C PHE A 347 -18.81 -8.13 7.51
N LEU A 348 -18.78 -7.01 6.79
CA LEU A 348 -17.88 -5.89 7.06
C LEU A 348 -18.71 -4.64 7.37
N PHE A 349 -18.56 -4.10 8.58
CA PHE A 349 -19.11 -2.79 8.92
C PHE A 349 -18.03 -1.71 8.75
N HIS A 350 -18.22 -0.86 7.75
CA HIS A 350 -17.28 0.20 7.40
C HIS A 350 -18.01 1.56 7.29
N PRO A 351 -18.16 2.30 8.41
CA PRO A 351 -18.70 3.65 8.35
C PRO A 351 -17.70 4.59 7.65
N MET A 352 -18.22 5.58 6.91
CA MET A 352 -17.39 6.67 6.39
C MET A 352 -16.80 7.47 7.57
N PRO A 353 -15.52 7.86 7.53
CA PRO A 353 -14.89 8.61 8.61
C PRO A 353 -15.55 9.99 8.78
N ASP A 354 -15.68 10.42 10.03
CA ASP A 354 -16.31 11.71 10.39
C ASP A 354 -15.50 12.93 9.90
N THR A 355 -14.29 12.73 9.38
CA THR A 355 -13.33 13.77 8.97
C THR A 355 -13.25 14.02 7.46
N LEU A 356 -14.26 13.63 6.68
CA LEU A 356 -14.39 14.08 5.29
C LEU A 356 -14.93 15.52 5.27
N ILE A 357 -14.02 16.50 5.44
CA ILE A 357 -14.22 17.91 5.09
C ILE A 357 -13.58 18.16 3.72
#